data_AF-A0A9P5CYY1-F1
#
_entry.id   AF-A0A9P5CYY1-F1
#
_cell.length_a   1.000
_cell.length_b   1.000
_cell.length_c   1.000
_cell.angle_alpha   90.00
_cell.angle_beta   90.00
_cell.angle_gamma   90.00
#
_symmetry.space_group_name_H-M   'P 1'
#
loop_
_entity.id
_entity.type
_entity.pdbx_description
1 polymer ?
#
loop_
_entity_poly.entity_id
_entity_poly.type
_entity_poly.pdbx_seq_one_letter_code
_entity_poly.pdbx_strand_id
1 'polypeptide(L)'
;MLSFQDHDSTFTMLNDLGPELFRTRPQSLRTLFTAILAVAIYNCLELVLLIFMTFSKYEGLYFWSLLLATVPGVLTDAVFLLMYYYMQLPPAVAFAFASIGWCFMITGQALVLYSRLHMVLHNRLGLRLVLALIVLSAIFFHIPDIITGFGSIVPNPARPQFVRAFHIMEKIQLTGFSVQQFILSGLYLYLATNLLAFVSAKARRKELHRLIAMNVTIIIMDVALVVFVYLNWWVAHESLKPFVYSIKLKLEFAVLRTLVSMSKSASANLPDFVDPDRLEGDVRYAPSIPMSRVRRHRHPHRTDSMLSDEVGWDQTSTAAHTTSSSLERFSAAEHAEDETPLQSNNMYVFNKRSKTYP
;
A
#
# COMPACT_ATOMS: atom_id res chain seq x y z
N MET A 1 -32.93 41.26 3.90
CA MET A 1 -31.52 41.05 4.29
C MET A 1 -30.90 39.79 3.69
N LEU A 2 -31.50 38.58 3.82
CA LEU A 2 -30.93 37.33 3.26
C LEU A 2 -30.53 37.42 1.76
N SER A 3 -31.35 38.07 0.92
CA SER A 3 -31.10 38.15 -0.53
C SER A 3 -29.85 38.94 -0.95
N PHE A 4 -29.33 39.87 -0.15
CA PHE A 4 -28.11 40.62 -0.52
C PHE A 4 -26.85 39.80 -0.25
N GLN A 5 -26.84 39.07 0.87
CA GLN A 5 -25.69 38.26 1.26
C GLN A 5 -25.53 36.99 0.41
N ASP A 6 -26.63 36.41 -0.07
CA ASP A 6 -26.58 35.38 -1.12
C ASP A 6 -26.06 35.95 -2.46
N HIS A 7 -26.37 37.22 -2.79
CA HIS A 7 -25.94 37.82 -4.06
C HIS A 7 -24.44 38.14 -4.08
N ASP A 8 -23.90 38.70 -3.01
CA ASP A 8 -22.46 38.98 -2.87
C ASP A 8 -21.63 37.68 -2.76
N SER A 9 -22.12 36.69 -2.01
CA SER A 9 -21.43 35.39 -1.91
C SER A 9 -21.47 34.61 -3.22
N THR A 10 -22.59 34.64 -3.95
CA THR A 10 -22.69 34.02 -5.28
C THR A 10 -21.82 34.75 -6.30
N PHE A 11 -21.75 36.08 -6.26
CA PHE A 11 -20.86 36.88 -7.13
C PHE A 11 -19.37 36.65 -6.82
N THR A 12 -19.03 36.44 -5.55
CA THR A 12 -17.66 36.06 -5.15
C THR A 12 -17.32 34.67 -5.67
N MET A 13 -18.17 33.66 -5.46
CA MET A 13 -17.95 32.30 -5.99
C MET A 13 -17.88 32.26 -7.52
N LEU A 14 -18.65 33.09 -8.23
CA LEU A 14 -18.59 33.19 -9.70
C LEU A 14 -17.23 33.68 -10.22
N ASN A 15 -16.48 34.44 -9.41
CA ASN A 15 -15.15 34.95 -9.74
C ASN A 15 -14.00 34.07 -9.19
N ASP A 16 -14.28 33.15 -8.27
CA ASP A 16 -13.29 32.23 -7.69
C ASP A 16 -12.93 31.04 -8.62
N LEU A 17 -13.70 30.81 -9.69
CA LEU A 17 -13.46 29.74 -10.66
C LEU A 17 -12.83 30.27 -11.96
N GLY A 18 -11.52 30.14 -12.09
CA GLY A 18 -10.85 30.23 -13.39
C GLY A 18 -9.43 30.82 -13.39
N PRO A 19 -8.90 31.16 -14.58
CA PRO A 19 -7.53 31.62 -14.71
C PRO A 19 -7.34 33.05 -14.22
N GLU A 20 -8.42 33.82 -14.10
CA GLU A 20 -8.40 35.17 -13.54
C GLU A 20 -8.12 35.16 -12.03
N LEU A 21 -8.66 34.19 -11.29
CA LEU A 21 -8.30 34.00 -9.88
C LEU A 21 -6.80 33.71 -9.73
N PHE A 22 -6.18 32.97 -10.64
CA PHE A 22 -4.72 32.78 -10.64
C PHE A 22 -3.98 34.09 -10.98
N ARG A 23 -4.39 34.80 -12.04
CA ARG A 23 -3.71 36.00 -12.55
C ARG A 23 -3.75 37.18 -11.56
N THR A 24 -4.81 37.28 -10.76
CA THR A 24 -5.00 38.31 -9.72
C THR A 24 -4.20 38.05 -8.43
N ARG A 25 -3.64 36.84 -8.22
CA ARG A 25 -2.77 36.58 -7.05
C ARG A 25 -1.45 37.35 -7.14
N PRO A 26 -0.84 37.71 -6.00
CA PRO A 26 0.50 38.30 -5.97
C PRO A 26 1.52 37.40 -6.67
N GLN A 27 2.52 38.03 -7.29
CA GLN A 27 3.50 37.37 -8.15
C GLN A 27 4.24 36.22 -7.45
N SER A 28 4.52 36.34 -6.15
CA SER A 28 5.12 35.30 -5.33
C SER A 28 4.31 33.99 -5.31
N LEU A 29 2.98 34.08 -5.12
CA LEU A 29 2.10 32.90 -5.14
C LEU A 29 1.98 32.30 -6.54
N ARG A 30 1.90 33.14 -7.58
CA ARG A 30 1.88 32.68 -8.97
C ARG A 30 3.15 31.88 -9.31
N THR A 31 4.32 32.45 -9.01
CA THR A 31 5.61 31.75 -9.19
C THR A 31 5.70 30.47 -8.38
N LEU A 32 5.20 30.44 -7.13
CA LEU A 32 5.16 29.25 -6.30
C LEU A 32 4.32 28.12 -6.93
N PHE A 33 3.09 28.41 -7.34
CA PHE A 33 2.21 27.40 -7.96
C PHE A 33 2.77 26.91 -9.30
N THR A 34 3.35 27.80 -10.11
CA THR A 34 4.05 27.42 -11.36
C THR A 34 5.27 26.54 -11.09
N ALA A 35 6.06 26.83 -10.06
CA ALA A 35 7.19 25.98 -9.68
C ALA A 35 6.73 24.59 -9.20
N ILE A 36 5.65 24.52 -8.41
CA ILE A 36 5.03 23.25 -7.97
C ILE A 36 4.57 22.41 -9.17
N LEU A 37 3.89 23.03 -10.16
CA LEU A 37 3.47 22.36 -11.39
C LEU A 37 4.66 21.92 -12.26
N ALA A 38 5.70 22.74 -12.38
CA ALA A 38 6.92 22.37 -13.09
C ALA A 38 7.63 21.16 -12.44
N VAL A 39 7.66 21.09 -11.11
CA VAL A 39 8.19 19.93 -10.37
C VAL A 39 7.29 18.70 -10.54
N ALA A 40 5.96 18.85 -10.61
CA ALA A 40 5.04 17.75 -10.93
C ALA A 40 5.33 17.15 -12.31
N ILE A 41 5.49 18.00 -13.33
CA ILE A 41 5.85 17.61 -14.70
C ILE A 41 7.21 16.89 -14.71
N TYR A 42 8.23 17.45 -14.04
CA TYR A 42 9.54 16.81 -13.92
C TYR A 42 9.46 15.43 -13.26
N ASN A 43 8.75 15.31 -12.14
CA ASN A 43 8.55 14.03 -11.44
C ASN A 43 7.87 12.99 -12.33
N CYS A 44 6.89 13.39 -13.16
CA CYS A 44 6.26 12.50 -14.12
C CYS A 44 7.21 12.05 -15.22
N LEU A 45 7.99 12.95 -15.82
CA LEU A 45 8.97 12.59 -16.85
C LEU A 45 10.04 11.64 -16.31
N GLU A 46 10.57 11.90 -15.12
CA GLU A 46 11.49 11.00 -14.43
C GLU A 46 10.85 9.64 -14.14
N LEU A 47 9.60 9.63 -13.64
CA LEU A 47 8.88 8.39 -13.36
C LEU A 47 8.60 7.58 -14.63
N VAL A 48 8.28 8.21 -15.77
CA VAL A 48 8.14 7.54 -17.07
C VAL A 48 9.44 6.84 -17.48
N LEU A 49 10.58 7.52 -17.36
CA LEU A 49 11.89 6.92 -17.63
C LEU A 49 12.17 5.74 -16.69
N LEU A 50 11.89 5.90 -15.39
CA LEU A 50 12.07 4.84 -14.39
C LEU A 50 11.17 3.61 -14.64
N ILE A 51 9.94 3.81 -15.11
CA ILE A 51 9.01 2.75 -15.52
C ILE A 51 9.63 1.94 -16.66
N PHE A 52 10.00 2.59 -17.77
CA PHE A 52 10.56 1.90 -18.95
C PHE A 52 11.94 1.27 -18.68
N MET A 53 12.76 1.86 -17.79
CA MET A 53 14.03 1.25 -17.38
C MET A 53 13.90 0.05 -16.43
N THR A 54 12.75 -0.12 -15.76
CA THR A 54 12.56 -1.15 -14.72
C THR A 54 11.70 -2.33 -15.16
N PHE A 55 10.73 -2.11 -16.07
CA PHE A 55 9.86 -3.17 -16.56
C PHE A 55 10.39 -3.77 -17.87
N SER A 56 10.79 -5.04 -17.83
CA SER A 56 11.20 -5.80 -19.01
C SER A 56 10.03 -6.39 -19.83
N LYS A 57 8.81 -6.37 -19.29
CA LYS A 57 7.57 -6.83 -19.94
C LYS A 57 6.42 -5.87 -19.60
N TYR A 58 5.65 -5.46 -20.61
CA TYR A 58 4.69 -4.36 -20.55
C TYR A 58 3.22 -4.82 -20.43
N GLU A 59 2.97 -5.95 -19.77
CA GLU A 59 1.65 -6.63 -19.80
C GLU A 59 0.89 -6.59 -18.46
N GLY A 60 1.54 -6.20 -17.36
CA GLY A 60 0.94 -6.25 -16.03
C GLY A 60 -0.03 -5.10 -15.72
N LEU A 61 -1.08 -5.37 -14.93
CA LEU A 61 -2.01 -4.35 -14.42
C LEU A 61 -1.27 -3.22 -13.68
N TYR A 62 -0.21 -3.55 -12.92
CA TYR A 62 0.64 -2.56 -12.26
C TYR A 62 1.30 -1.60 -13.28
N PHE A 63 1.86 -2.15 -14.36
CA PHE A 63 2.53 -1.35 -15.40
C PHE A 63 1.53 -0.39 -16.05
N TRP A 64 0.38 -0.90 -16.50
CA TRP A 64 -0.64 -0.09 -17.16
C TRP A 64 -1.26 0.94 -16.22
N SER A 65 -1.60 0.58 -14.98
CA SER A 65 -2.15 1.54 -14.01
C SER A 65 -1.14 2.63 -13.64
N LEU A 66 0.14 2.29 -13.46
CA LEU A 66 1.19 3.28 -13.15
C LEU A 66 1.48 4.19 -14.36
N LEU A 67 1.57 3.64 -15.57
CA LEU A 67 1.79 4.41 -16.79
C LEU A 67 0.61 5.35 -17.08
N LEU A 68 -0.63 4.85 -17.00
CA LEU A 68 -1.84 5.64 -17.21
C LEU A 68 -2.01 6.71 -16.13
N ALA A 69 -1.73 6.42 -14.86
CA ALA A 69 -1.75 7.43 -13.79
C ALA A 69 -0.71 8.54 -14.04
N THR A 70 0.45 8.20 -14.62
CA THR A 70 1.56 9.15 -14.81
C THR A 70 1.41 10.02 -16.06
N VAL A 71 1.10 9.41 -17.22
CA VAL A 71 1.14 10.09 -18.53
C VAL A 71 -0.19 10.75 -18.90
N PRO A 72 -1.26 10.02 -19.28
CA PRO A 72 -2.56 10.65 -19.52
C PRO A 72 -3.22 11.17 -18.24
N GLY A 73 -2.68 10.81 -17.06
CA GLY A 73 -3.09 11.32 -15.76
C GLY A 73 -2.37 12.61 -15.35
N VAL A 74 -1.44 12.49 -14.38
CA VAL A 74 -0.77 13.62 -13.72
C VAL A 74 -0.08 14.58 -14.69
N LEU A 75 0.59 14.07 -15.73
CA LEU A 75 1.30 14.92 -16.69
C LEU A 75 0.32 15.76 -17.53
N THR A 76 -0.77 15.16 -18.02
CA THR A 76 -1.84 15.90 -18.73
C THR A 76 -2.47 16.96 -17.82
N ASP A 77 -2.84 16.58 -16.60
CA ASP A 77 -3.44 17.50 -15.62
C ASP A 77 -2.53 18.72 -15.35
N ALA A 78 -1.26 18.49 -15.01
CA ALA A 78 -0.30 19.55 -14.74
C ALA A 78 -0.02 20.47 -15.94
N VAL A 79 0.12 19.90 -17.15
CA VAL A 79 0.37 20.66 -18.38
C VAL A 79 -0.84 21.52 -18.75
N PHE A 80 -2.04 20.93 -18.76
CA PHE A 80 -3.24 21.68 -19.14
C PHE A 80 -3.66 22.71 -18.10
N LEU A 81 -3.42 22.47 -16.80
CA LEU A 81 -3.61 23.49 -15.76
C LEU A 81 -2.61 24.65 -15.90
N LEU A 82 -1.34 24.37 -16.22
CA LEU A 82 -0.35 25.41 -16.49
C LEU A 82 -0.72 26.22 -17.75
N MET A 83 -1.17 25.55 -18.83
CA MET A 83 -1.67 26.24 -20.02
C MET A 83 -2.94 27.04 -19.73
N TYR A 84 -3.84 26.56 -18.88
CA TYR A 84 -5.05 27.30 -18.48
C TYR A 84 -4.71 28.63 -17.78
N TYR A 85 -3.73 28.62 -16.87
CA TYR A 85 -3.28 29.82 -16.17
C TYR A 85 -2.63 30.85 -17.10
N TYR A 86 -1.74 30.42 -18.00
CA TYR A 86 -0.87 31.32 -18.77
C TYR A 86 -1.29 31.57 -20.22
N MET A 87 -1.97 30.63 -20.87
CA MET A 87 -2.38 30.72 -22.27
C MET A 87 -3.85 31.17 -22.40
N GLN A 88 -4.21 31.65 -23.58
CA GLN A 88 -5.59 32.01 -23.94
C GLN A 88 -6.33 30.80 -24.52
N LEU A 89 -6.26 29.65 -23.84
CA LEU A 89 -7.03 28.47 -24.24
C LEU A 89 -8.54 28.70 -24.02
N PRO A 90 -9.41 28.20 -24.91
CA PRO A 90 -10.85 28.14 -24.63
C PRO A 90 -11.09 27.39 -23.31
N PRO A 91 -11.79 27.96 -22.32
CA PRO A 91 -11.91 27.36 -20.99
C PRO A 91 -12.46 25.93 -20.99
N ALA A 92 -13.42 25.63 -21.88
CA ALA A 92 -13.98 24.30 -22.03
C ALA A 92 -12.95 23.26 -22.55
N VAL A 93 -12.00 23.67 -23.40
CA VAL A 93 -10.95 22.77 -23.92
C VAL A 93 -9.92 22.48 -22.82
N ALA A 94 -9.48 23.51 -22.11
CA ALA A 94 -8.55 23.34 -20.99
C ALA A 94 -9.16 22.45 -19.89
N PHE A 95 -10.42 22.69 -19.52
CA PHE A 95 -11.14 21.90 -18.53
C PHE A 95 -11.37 20.45 -19.00
N ALA A 96 -11.65 20.21 -20.29
CA ALA A 96 -11.82 18.85 -20.81
C ALA A 96 -10.55 18.01 -20.64
N PHE A 97 -9.38 18.53 -21.04
CA PHE A 97 -8.12 17.81 -20.90
C PHE A 97 -7.67 17.69 -19.43
N ALA A 98 -7.88 18.71 -18.60
CA ALA A 98 -7.66 18.62 -17.16
C ALA A 98 -8.56 17.54 -16.53
N SER A 99 -9.85 17.47 -16.88
CA SER A 99 -10.79 16.45 -16.41
C SER A 99 -10.34 15.02 -16.78
N ILE A 100 -9.82 14.84 -18.02
CA ILE A 100 -9.25 13.56 -18.46
C ILE A 100 -8.00 13.21 -17.64
N GLY A 101 -7.10 14.18 -17.46
CA GLY A 101 -5.91 14.08 -16.60
C GLY A 101 -6.26 13.65 -15.18
N TRP A 102 -7.17 14.36 -14.56
CA TRP A 102 -7.71 14.07 -13.25
C TRP A 102 -8.35 12.66 -13.16
N CYS A 103 -9.20 12.27 -14.10
CA CYS A 103 -9.81 10.92 -14.11
C CYS A 103 -8.76 9.80 -14.11
N PHE A 104 -7.75 9.89 -14.98
CA PHE A 104 -6.66 8.92 -15.04
C PHE A 104 -5.74 8.98 -13.83
N MET A 105 -5.46 10.18 -13.30
CA MET A 105 -4.63 10.38 -12.11
C MET A 105 -5.26 9.72 -10.87
N ILE A 106 -6.51 10.04 -10.53
CA ILE A 106 -7.17 9.51 -9.33
C ILE A 106 -7.42 8.01 -9.45
N THR A 107 -8.04 7.58 -10.57
CA THR A 107 -8.42 6.17 -10.77
C THR A 107 -7.18 5.29 -10.96
N GLY A 108 -6.19 5.78 -11.70
CA GLY A 108 -4.93 5.10 -11.92
C GLY A 108 -4.17 4.90 -10.60
N GLN A 109 -4.09 5.91 -9.73
CA GLN A 109 -3.45 5.75 -8.41
C GLN A 109 -4.18 4.68 -7.56
N ALA A 110 -5.51 4.66 -7.56
CA ALA A 110 -6.28 3.62 -6.87
C ALA A 110 -6.04 2.22 -7.45
N LEU A 111 -5.87 2.10 -8.77
CA LEU A 111 -5.54 0.84 -9.45
C LEU A 111 -4.09 0.38 -9.19
N VAL A 112 -3.14 1.31 -9.02
CA VAL A 112 -1.77 0.99 -8.57
C VAL A 112 -1.81 0.38 -7.17
N LEU A 113 -2.52 1.00 -6.22
CA LEU A 113 -2.73 0.44 -4.87
C LEU A 113 -3.40 -0.93 -4.91
N TYR A 114 -4.46 -1.08 -5.70
CA TYR A 114 -5.14 -2.36 -5.90
C TYR A 114 -4.20 -3.44 -6.47
N SER A 115 -3.35 -3.09 -7.44
CA SER A 115 -2.38 -4.02 -8.01
C SER A 115 -1.30 -4.43 -7.02
N ARG A 116 -0.92 -3.57 -6.06
CA ARG A 116 -0.08 -4.00 -4.92
C ARG A 116 -0.84 -4.91 -3.98
N LEU A 117 -2.08 -4.56 -3.62
CA LEU A 117 -2.91 -5.37 -2.72
C LEU A 117 -3.15 -6.78 -3.28
N HIS A 118 -3.35 -6.91 -4.59
CA HIS A 118 -3.45 -8.20 -5.29
C HIS A 118 -2.22 -9.12 -5.09
N MET A 119 -1.02 -8.57 -4.90
CA MET A 119 0.19 -9.36 -4.64
C MET A 119 0.25 -9.90 -3.19
N VAL A 120 -0.55 -9.35 -2.28
CA VAL A 120 -0.50 -9.68 -0.84
C VAL A 120 -1.76 -10.42 -0.37
N LEU A 121 -2.94 -10.00 -0.86
CA LEU A 121 -4.24 -10.53 -0.50
C LEU A 121 -4.63 -11.73 -1.38
N HIS A 122 -4.65 -12.92 -0.78
CA HIS A 122 -5.03 -14.15 -1.48
C HIS A 122 -6.56 -14.34 -1.63
N ASN A 123 -7.38 -13.57 -0.91
CA ASN A 123 -8.84 -13.69 -0.95
C ASN A 123 -9.44 -12.97 -2.17
N ARG A 124 -9.95 -13.76 -3.13
CA ARG A 124 -10.58 -13.24 -4.36
C ARG A 124 -11.87 -12.45 -4.11
N LEU A 125 -12.62 -12.72 -3.03
CA LEU A 125 -13.82 -11.94 -2.70
C LEU A 125 -13.43 -10.53 -2.25
N GLY A 126 -12.44 -10.43 -1.36
CA GLY A 126 -11.91 -9.14 -0.88
C GLY A 126 -11.39 -8.28 -2.04
N LEU A 127 -10.63 -8.87 -2.96
CA LEU A 127 -10.15 -8.15 -4.15
C LEU A 127 -11.30 -7.66 -5.04
N ARG A 128 -12.34 -8.49 -5.27
CA ARG A 128 -13.53 -8.05 -6.04
C ARG A 128 -14.29 -6.91 -5.35
N LEU A 129 -14.43 -6.94 -4.03
CA LEU A 129 -15.06 -5.86 -3.27
C LEU A 129 -14.25 -4.56 -3.34
N VAL A 130 -12.91 -4.63 -3.25
CA VAL A 130 -12.03 -3.47 -3.41
C VAL A 130 -12.10 -2.92 -4.84
N LEU A 131 -12.12 -3.76 -5.87
CA LEU A 131 -12.30 -3.32 -7.25
C LEU A 131 -13.68 -2.66 -7.46
N ALA A 132 -14.74 -3.22 -6.88
CA ALA A 132 -16.07 -2.62 -6.90
C ALA A 132 -16.10 -1.26 -6.21
N LEU A 133 -15.43 -1.11 -5.05
CA LEU A 133 -15.27 0.19 -4.38
C LEU A 133 -14.59 1.23 -5.29
N ILE A 134 -13.52 0.85 -6.01
CA ILE A 134 -12.82 1.74 -6.96
C ILE A 134 -13.74 2.16 -8.10
N VAL A 135 -14.42 1.20 -8.74
CA VAL A 135 -15.30 1.46 -9.90
C VAL A 135 -16.52 2.29 -9.51
N LEU A 136 -17.17 1.98 -8.39
CA LEU A 136 -18.33 2.75 -7.91
C LEU A 136 -17.93 4.18 -7.53
N SER A 137 -16.81 4.36 -6.81
CA SER A 137 -16.32 5.70 -6.45
C SER A 137 -15.96 6.52 -7.70
N ALA A 138 -15.31 5.90 -8.70
CA ALA A 138 -15.03 6.55 -9.97
C ALA A 138 -16.31 7.01 -10.69
N ILE A 139 -17.36 6.18 -10.75
CA ILE A 139 -18.64 6.55 -11.38
C ILE A 139 -19.36 7.65 -10.60
N PHE A 140 -19.48 7.51 -9.27
CA PHE A 140 -20.24 8.43 -8.44
C PHE A 140 -19.57 9.79 -8.20
N PHE A 141 -18.25 9.89 -8.37
CA PHE A 141 -17.54 11.16 -8.19
C PHE A 141 -17.11 11.81 -9.52
N HIS A 142 -16.55 11.07 -10.49
CA HIS A 142 -16.12 11.68 -11.76
C HIS A 142 -17.27 12.25 -12.57
N ILE A 143 -18.40 11.54 -12.67
CA ILE A 143 -19.51 11.96 -13.54
C ILE A 143 -20.16 13.26 -13.02
N PRO A 144 -20.57 13.38 -11.74
CA PRO A 144 -21.18 14.63 -11.26
C PRO A 144 -20.23 15.82 -11.25
N ASP A 145 -18.93 15.61 -10.99
CA ASP A 145 -17.93 16.68 -11.00
C ASP A 145 -17.71 17.24 -12.40
N ILE A 146 -17.51 16.37 -13.40
CA ILE A 146 -17.40 16.78 -14.80
C ILE A 146 -18.65 17.54 -15.26
N ILE A 147 -19.86 17.05 -14.93
CA ILE A 147 -21.11 17.72 -15.29
C ILE A 147 -21.22 19.11 -14.63
N THR A 148 -20.93 19.22 -13.33
CA THR A 148 -21.05 20.49 -12.62
C THR A 148 -19.94 21.48 -13.01
N GLY A 149 -18.73 21.00 -13.26
CA GLY A 149 -17.60 21.78 -13.76
C GLY A 149 -17.85 22.36 -15.16
N PHE A 150 -18.30 21.55 -16.13
CA PHE A 150 -18.71 22.07 -17.44
C PHE A 150 -19.87 23.07 -17.34
N GLY A 151 -20.86 22.80 -16.48
CA GLY A 151 -21.97 23.73 -16.22
C GLY A 151 -21.53 25.05 -15.55
N SER A 152 -20.40 25.06 -14.84
CA SER A 152 -19.83 26.27 -14.22
C SER A 152 -19.01 27.14 -15.20
N ILE A 153 -18.50 26.53 -16.28
CA ILE A 153 -17.61 27.17 -17.26
C ILE A 153 -18.34 27.59 -18.54
N VAL A 154 -19.25 26.76 -19.05
CA VAL A 154 -20.01 27.05 -20.29
C VAL A 154 -21.08 28.10 -20.01
N PRO A 155 -21.22 29.16 -20.83
CA PRO A 155 -22.28 30.16 -20.65
C PRO A 155 -23.68 29.54 -20.70
N ASN A 156 -24.41 29.61 -19.59
CA ASN A 156 -25.78 29.12 -19.49
C ASN A 156 -26.57 29.87 -18.39
N PRO A 157 -27.91 29.91 -18.43
CA PRO A 157 -28.71 30.64 -17.44
C PRO A 157 -28.61 30.11 -15.99
N ALA A 158 -28.23 28.85 -15.81
CA ALA A 158 -28.09 28.19 -14.51
C ALA A 158 -26.63 28.15 -14.00
N ARG A 159 -25.72 28.93 -14.61
CA ARG A 159 -24.30 28.96 -14.25
C ARG A 159 -24.03 29.24 -12.76
N PRO A 160 -24.74 30.16 -12.07
CA PRO A 160 -24.54 30.38 -10.62
C PRO A 160 -24.84 29.13 -9.78
N GLN A 161 -25.88 28.37 -10.16
CA GLN A 161 -26.26 27.13 -9.51
C GLN A 161 -25.22 26.04 -9.77
N PHE A 162 -24.69 25.94 -11.00
CA PHE A 162 -23.62 25.01 -11.32
C PHE A 162 -22.29 25.33 -10.62
N VAL A 163 -21.91 26.60 -10.50
CA VAL A 163 -20.74 27.04 -9.69
C VAL A 163 -20.87 26.57 -8.24
N ARG A 164 -22.02 26.82 -7.61
CA ARG A 164 -22.29 26.37 -6.24
C ARG A 164 -22.29 24.84 -6.12
N ALA A 165 -22.86 24.13 -7.09
CA ALA A 165 -22.86 22.68 -7.13
C ALA A 165 -21.45 22.10 -7.28
N PHE A 166 -20.62 22.71 -8.14
CA PHE A 166 -19.23 22.31 -8.36
C PHE A 166 -18.39 22.44 -7.08
N HIS A 167 -18.43 23.59 -6.39
CA HIS A 167 -17.72 23.75 -5.10
C HIS A 167 -18.17 22.80 -3.98
N ILE A 168 -19.42 22.32 -4.02
CA ILE A 168 -19.90 21.27 -3.11
C ILE A 168 -19.37 19.90 -3.57
N MET A 169 -19.39 19.63 -4.88
CA MET A 169 -18.88 18.41 -5.47
C MET A 169 -17.37 18.24 -5.24
N GLU A 170 -16.55 19.27 -5.45
CA GLU A 170 -15.11 19.31 -5.19
C GLU A 170 -14.77 18.78 -3.78
N LYS A 171 -15.54 19.20 -2.77
CA LYS A 171 -15.40 18.76 -1.37
C LYS A 171 -15.82 17.30 -1.18
N ILE A 172 -16.98 16.92 -1.73
CA ILE A 172 -17.51 15.55 -1.62
C ILE A 172 -16.55 14.57 -2.29
N GLN A 173 -16.14 14.84 -3.53
CA GLN A 173 -15.28 13.94 -4.29
C GLN A 173 -13.91 13.78 -3.67
N LEU A 174 -13.25 14.87 -3.24
CA LEU A 174 -11.90 14.75 -2.71
C LEU A 174 -11.91 14.04 -1.35
N THR A 175 -12.94 14.28 -0.53
CA THR A 175 -13.16 13.53 0.71
C THR A 175 -13.42 12.05 0.41
N GLY A 176 -14.31 11.74 -0.54
CA GLY A 176 -14.68 10.38 -0.93
C GLY A 176 -13.50 9.58 -1.49
N PHE A 177 -12.75 10.16 -2.42
CA PHE A 177 -11.52 9.56 -2.92
C PHE A 177 -10.46 9.41 -1.83
N SER A 178 -10.29 10.37 -0.91
CA SER A 178 -9.34 10.21 0.20
C SER A 178 -9.75 9.08 1.16
N VAL A 179 -11.05 8.91 1.46
CA VAL A 179 -11.56 7.77 2.22
C VAL A 179 -11.28 6.44 1.50
N GLN A 180 -11.49 6.38 0.19
CA GLN A 180 -11.12 5.21 -0.63
C GLN A 180 -9.60 4.92 -0.56
N GLN A 181 -8.75 5.94 -0.65
CA GLN A 181 -7.28 5.80 -0.52
C GLN A 181 -6.87 5.32 0.88
N PHE A 182 -7.54 5.78 1.94
CA PHE A 182 -7.32 5.31 3.31
C PHE A 182 -7.75 3.85 3.50
N ILE A 183 -8.88 3.42 2.92
CA ILE A 183 -9.32 2.02 2.96
C ILE A 183 -8.29 1.11 2.25
N LEU A 184 -7.83 1.51 1.06
CA LEU A 184 -6.80 0.78 0.30
C LEU A 184 -5.48 0.69 1.06
N SER A 185 -4.98 1.83 1.56
CA SER A 185 -3.70 1.92 2.27
C SER A 185 -3.74 1.21 3.63
N GLY A 186 -4.85 1.32 4.36
CA GLY A 186 -5.06 0.66 5.65
C GLY A 186 -5.16 -0.85 5.53
N LEU A 187 -5.91 -1.37 4.54
CA LEU A 187 -5.99 -2.81 4.27
C LEU A 187 -4.63 -3.38 3.85
N TYR A 188 -3.89 -2.65 3.00
CA TYR A 188 -2.52 -3.02 2.63
C TYR A 188 -1.57 -3.05 3.84
N LEU A 189 -1.62 -2.04 4.72
CA LEU A 189 -0.79 -1.97 5.92
C LEU A 189 -1.14 -3.08 6.93
N TYR A 190 -2.42 -3.40 7.11
CA TYR A 190 -2.87 -4.51 7.97
C TYR A 190 -2.31 -5.86 7.48
N LEU A 191 -2.36 -6.13 6.17
CA LEU A 191 -1.77 -7.34 5.61
C LEU A 191 -0.24 -7.37 5.73
N ALA A 192 0.44 -6.25 5.43
CA ALA A 192 1.89 -6.15 5.50
C ALA A 192 2.43 -6.31 6.94
N THR A 193 1.73 -5.78 7.94
CA THR A 193 2.09 -5.94 9.36
C THR A 193 1.83 -7.34 9.88
N ASN A 194 0.74 -8.00 9.47
CA ASN A 194 0.51 -9.40 9.80
C ASN A 194 1.58 -10.33 9.19
N LEU A 195 2.04 -10.06 7.96
CA LEU A 195 3.17 -10.77 7.37
C LEU A 195 4.48 -10.54 8.14
N LEU A 196 4.71 -9.31 8.65
CA LEU A 196 5.91 -8.99 9.44
C LEU A 196 5.98 -9.80 10.74
N ALA A 197 4.85 -10.12 11.38
CA ALA A 197 4.81 -10.85 12.65
C ALA A 197 5.55 -12.21 12.58
N PHE A 198 5.63 -12.82 11.39
CA PHE A 198 6.32 -14.09 11.14
C PHE A 198 7.78 -13.94 10.69
N VAL A 199 8.28 -12.71 10.50
CA VAL A 199 9.64 -12.44 9.98
C VAL A 199 10.61 -12.10 11.11
N SER A 200 11.37 -13.11 11.55
CA SER A 200 12.32 -13.01 12.68
C SER A 200 13.53 -12.08 12.43
N ALA A 201 14.01 -11.93 11.19
CA ALA A 201 15.31 -11.29 10.94
C ALA A 201 15.31 -9.75 11.07
N LYS A 202 16.24 -9.23 11.89
CA LYS A 202 16.40 -7.81 12.24
C LYS A 202 16.63 -6.89 11.02
N ALA A 203 17.31 -7.36 9.97
CA ALA A 203 17.53 -6.60 8.74
C ALA A 203 16.22 -6.33 7.98
N ARG A 204 15.38 -7.35 7.79
CA ARG A 204 14.07 -7.26 7.10
C ARG A 204 13.11 -6.29 7.80
N ARG A 205 13.25 -6.10 9.12
CA ARG A 205 12.50 -5.08 9.87
C ARG A 205 12.83 -3.65 9.43
N LYS A 206 14.08 -3.33 9.09
CA LYS A 206 14.48 -1.97 8.65
C LYS A 206 13.85 -1.61 7.31
N GLU A 207 13.86 -2.53 6.35
CA GLU A 207 13.25 -2.35 5.04
C GLU A 207 11.72 -2.21 5.13
N LEU A 208 11.07 -2.98 6.01
CA LEU A 208 9.64 -2.83 6.21
C LEU A 208 9.26 -1.56 6.98
N HIS A 209 10.10 -1.05 7.91
CA HIS A 209 9.87 0.29 8.48
C HIS A 209 9.91 1.38 7.39
N ARG A 210 10.78 1.27 6.39
CA ARG A 210 10.78 2.18 5.22
C ARG A 210 9.46 2.07 4.44
N LEU A 211 8.95 0.87 4.25
CA LEU A 211 7.68 0.62 3.56
C LEU A 211 6.47 1.16 4.33
N ILE A 212 6.43 1.00 5.66
CA ILE A 212 5.40 1.63 6.51
C ILE A 212 5.50 3.15 6.43
N ALA A 213 6.69 3.73 6.56
CA ALA A 213 6.90 5.18 6.48
C ALA A 213 6.42 5.76 5.13
N MET A 214 6.70 5.08 4.01
CA MET A 214 6.20 5.49 2.68
C MET A 214 4.66 5.51 2.63
N ASN A 215 3.98 4.51 3.18
CA ASN A 215 2.51 4.48 3.19
C ASN A 215 1.90 5.52 4.16
N VAL A 216 2.54 5.79 5.31
CA VAL A 216 2.13 6.87 6.22
C VAL A 216 2.26 8.24 5.54
N THR A 217 3.33 8.48 4.78
CA THR A 217 3.50 9.71 4.00
C THR A 217 2.40 9.90 2.96
N ILE A 218 1.94 8.84 2.29
CA ILE A 218 0.81 8.90 1.34
C ILE A 218 -0.48 9.34 2.05
N ILE A 219 -0.77 8.77 3.23
CA ILE A 219 -1.93 9.13 4.06
C ILE A 219 -1.87 10.62 4.48
N ILE A 220 -0.69 11.11 4.91
CA ILE A 220 -0.50 12.53 5.27
C ILE A 220 -0.75 13.44 4.05
N MET A 221 -0.31 13.02 2.86
CA MET A 221 -0.54 13.75 1.61
C MET A 221 -2.01 13.80 1.18
N ASP A 222 -2.78 12.73 1.41
CA ASP A 222 -4.25 12.73 1.22
C ASP A 222 -4.91 13.76 2.15
N VAL A 223 -4.61 13.72 3.45
CA VAL A 223 -5.16 14.68 4.44
C VAL A 223 -4.82 16.12 4.06
N ALA A 224 -3.59 16.39 3.62
CA ALA A 224 -3.16 17.72 3.22
C ALA A 224 -4.00 18.29 2.06
N LEU A 225 -4.25 17.50 1.00
CA LEU A 225 -5.09 17.94 -0.12
C LEU A 225 -6.53 18.22 0.32
N VAL A 226 -7.10 17.36 1.17
CA VAL A 226 -8.45 17.57 1.75
C VAL A 226 -8.51 18.90 2.49
N VAL A 227 -7.53 19.20 3.36
CA VAL A 227 -7.48 20.48 4.09
C VAL A 227 -7.51 21.69 3.16
N PHE A 228 -6.72 21.70 2.07
CA PHE A 228 -6.71 22.83 1.13
C PHE A 228 -8.06 23.05 0.42
N VAL A 229 -8.82 21.98 0.16
CA VAL A 229 -10.19 22.07 -0.39
C VAL A 229 -11.18 22.63 0.62
N TYR A 230 -11.14 22.20 1.89
CA TYR A 230 -12.03 22.77 2.92
C TYR A 230 -11.69 24.22 3.29
N LEU A 231 -10.45 24.66 3.06
CA LEU A 231 -10.05 26.08 3.12
C LEU A 231 -10.56 26.93 1.93
N ASN A 232 -11.20 26.31 0.92
CA ASN A 232 -11.65 26.94 -0.32
C ASN A 232 -10.51 27.61 -1.13
N TRP A 233 -9.27 27.17 -0.98
CA TRP A 233 -8.14 27.72 -1.72
C TRP A 233 -8.04 27.03 -3.08
N TRP A 234 -8.92 27.43 -4.02
CA TRP A 234 -9.10 26.76 -5.32
C TRP A 234 -7.79 26.57 -6.09
N VAL A 235 -7.13 27.67 -6.43
CA VAL A 235 -5.82 27.68 -7.12
C VAL A 235 -4.76 26.83 -6.39
N ALA A 236 -4.78 26.80 -5.05
CA ALA A 236 -3.78 26.09 -4.27
C ALA A 236 -3.97 24.57 -4.34
N HIS A 237 -5.19 24.07 -4.11
CA HIS A 237 -5.42 22.62 -4.15
C HIS A 237 -5.33 22.06 -5.57
N GLU A 238 -5.83 22.79 -6.58
CA GLU A 238 -5.68 22.39 -7.98
C GLU A 238 -4.19 22.36 -8.40
N SER A 239 -3.38 23.35 -8.01
CA SER A 239 -1.94 23.32 -8.33
C SER A 239 -1.17 22.24 -7.55
N LEU A 240 -1.55 21.97 -6.30
CA LEU A 240 -0.90 20.96 -5.45
C LEU A 240 -1.28 19.52 -5.81
N LYS A 241 -2.46 19.28 -6.36
CA LYS A 241 -3.00 17.96 -6.70
C LYS A 241 -2.04 17.15 -7.59
N PRO A 242 -1.67 17.57 -8.82
CA PRO A 242 -0.74 16.81 -9.65
C PRO A 242 0.65 16.67 -9.02
N PHE A 243 1.15 17.68 -8.29
CA PHE A 243 2.42 17.56 -7.56
C PHE A 243 2.39 16.44 -6.51
N VAL A 244 1.38 16.43 -5.64
CA VAL A 244 1.19 15.42 -4.62
C VAL A 244 1.02 14.03 -5.25
N TYR A 245 0.22 13.91 -6.31
CA TYR A 245 0.04 12.64 -7.01
C TYR A 245 1.31 12.15 -7.71
N SER A 246 2.13 13.03 -8.28
CA SER A 246 3.45 12.67 -8.82
C SER A 246 4.35 12.03 -7.76
N ILE A 247 4.34 12.57 -6.52
CA ILE A 247 5.12 12.02 -5.41
C ILE A 247 4.52 10.70 -4.93
N LYS A 248 3.20 10.59 -4.79
CA LYS A 248 2.53 9.33 -4.45
C LYS A 248 2.94 8.22 -5.42
N LEU A 249 2.87 8.45 -6.74
CA LEU A 249 3.26 7.45 -7.74
C LEU A 249 4.76 7.08 -7.68
N LYS A 250 5.66 8.03 -7.37
CA LYS A 250 7.09 7.72 -7.12
C LYS A 250 7.30 6.90 -5.84
N LEU A 251 6.55 7.18 -4.76
CA LEU A 251 6.56 6.39 -3.52
C LEU A 251 6.01 4.97 -3.76
N GLU A 252 4.90 4.83 -4.49
CA GLU A 252 4.33 3.55 -4.91
C GLU A 252 5.35 2.68 -5.64
N PHE A 253 6.06 3.26 -6.61
CA PHE A 253 7.12 2.62 -7.37
C PHE A 253 8.32 2.21 -6.49
N ALA A 254 8.74 3.07 -5.56
CA ALA A 254 9.80 2.74 -4.59
C ALA A 254 9.39 1.61 -3.62
N VAL A 255 8.13 1.57 -3.20
CA VAL A 255 7.56 0.48 -2.39
C VAL A 255 7.62 -0.84 -3.16
N LEU A 256 7.15 -0.88 -4.41
CA LEU A 256 7.19 -2.11 -5.21
C LEU A 256 8.63 -2.65 -5.37
N ARG A 257 9.60 -1.78 -5.72
CA ARG A 257 11.00 -2.20 -5.85
C ARG A 257 11.57 -2.77 -4.55
N THR A 258 11.15 -2.24 -3.39
CA THR A 258 11.52 -2.75 -2.07
C THR A 258 10.89 -4.13 -1.78
N LEU A 259 9.62 -4.34 -2.13
CA LEU A 259 8.96 -5.64 -1.98
C LEU A 259 9.65 -6.73 -2.81
N VAL A 260 10.01 -6.42 -4.06
CA VAL A 260 10.67 -7.37 -4.97
C VAL A 260 12.10 -7.70 -4.52
N SER A 261 12.86 -6.74 -3.98
CA SER A 261 14.16 -7.06 -3.39
C SER A 261 14.02 -7.96 -2.16
N MET A 262 13.05 -7.67 -1.27
CA MET A 262 12.78 -8.49 -0.09
C MET A 262 12.35 -9.92 -0.45
N SER A 263 11.56 -10.13 -1.51
CA SER A 263 11.17 -11.48 -1.94
C SER A 263 12.35 -12.27 -2.51
N LYS A 264 13.18 -11.65 -3.37
CA LYS A 264 14.38 -12.29 -3.93
C LYS A 264 15.38 -12.68 -2.85
N SER A 265 15.64 -11.79 -1.87
CA SER A 265 16.51 -12.10 -0.73
C SER A 265 15.93 -13.19 0.18
N ALA A 266 14.61 -13.38 0.24
CA ALA A 266 14.01 -14.50 0.97
C ALA A 266 14.24 -15.84 0.23
N SER A 267 14.10 -15.87 -1.10
CA SER A 267 14.37 -17.07 -1.92
C SER A 267 15.84 -17.48 -1.92
N ALA A 268 16.78 -16.51 -1.90
CA ALA A 268 18.22 -16.78 -1.84
C ALA A 268 18.71 -17.37 -0.49
N ASN A 269 17.80 -17.66 0.45
CA ASN A 269 18.09 -18.35 1.71
C ASN A 269 17.47 -19.76 1.75
N LEU A 270 17.07 -20.34 0.62
CA LEU A 270 16.78 -21.78 0.54
C LEU A 270 18.08 -22.59 0.52
N PRO A 271 18.11 -23.78 1.14
CA PRO A 271 19.30 -24.63 1.18
C PRO A 271 19.65 -25.25 -0.17
N ASP A 272 20.95 -25.52 -0.33
CA ASP A 272 21.71 -25.90 -1.54
C ASP A 272 21.24 -27.16 -2.32
N PHE A 273 20.19 -27.82 -1.87
CA PHE A 273 19.58 -28.98 -2.53
C PHE A 273 18.34 -28.62 -3.39
N VAL A 274 17.96 -27.34 -3.46
CA VAL A 274 16.85 -26.86 -4.29
C VAL A 274 17.42 -26.17 -5.52
N ASP A 275 17.53 -26.93 -6.61
CA ASP A 275 18.02 -26.50 -7.92
C ASP A 275 17.19 -25.31 -8.47
N PRO A 276 17.78 -24.10 -8.59
CA PRO A 276 17.05 -22.89 -8.98
C PRO A 276 16.64 -22.88 -10.45
N ASP A 277 17.35 -23.61 -11.33
CA ASP A 277 17.13 -23.59 -12.77
C ASP A 277 15.78 -24.24 -13.15
N ARG A 278 15.21 -25.06 -12.25
CA ARG A 278 13.84 -25.61 -12.37
C ARG A 278 12.72 -24.62 -12.02
N LEU A 279 13.04 -23.43 -11.48
CA LEU A 279 12.07 -22.39 -11.15
C LEU A 279 12.03 -21.23 -12.15
N GLU A 280 13.01 -21.12 -13.05
CA GLU A 280 13.06 -20.04 -14.06
C GLU A 280 12.00 -20.18 -15.17
N GLY A 281 11.30 -21.31 -15.25
CA GLY A 281 10.30 -21.60 -16.28
C GLY A 281 9.01 -20.78 -16.23
N ASP A 282 8.67 -20.13 -15.11
CA ASP A 282 7.43 -19.32 -14.99
C ASP A 282 7.61 -18.01 -14.21
N VAL A 283 8.40 -17.09 -14.77
CA VAL A 283 8.64 -15.73 -14.24
C VAL A 283 7.41 -14.80 -14.38
N ARG A 284 6.18 -15.33 -14.36
CA ARG A 284 4.94 -14.55 -14.31
C ARG A 284 4.56 -14.13 -12.88
N TYR A 285 5.12 -14.80 -11.87
CA TYR A 285 4.93 -14.50 -10.46
C TYR A 285 6.27 -14.56 -9.71
N ALA A 286 6.39 -13.81 -8.61
CA ALA A 286 7.43 -14.11 -7.62
C ALA A 286 7.11 -15.46 -6.94
N PRO A 287 8.10 -16.27 -6.55
CA PRO A 287 7.84 -17.58 -5.95
C PRO A 287 6.93 -17.47 -4.71
N SER A 288 5.89 -18.29 -4.65
CA SER A 288 5.09 -18.46 -3.44
C SER A 288 5.99 -18.96 -2.30
N ILE A 289 5.91 -18.33 -1.13
CA ILE A 289 6.70 -18.76 0.04
C ILE A 289 6.32 -20.22 0.36
N PRO A 290 7.27 -21.18 0.28
CA PRO A 290 6.97 -22.56 0.59
C PRO A 290 6.79 -22.71 2.10
N MET A 291 5.54 -22.66 2.56
CA MET A 291 5.17 -23.14 3.88
C MET A 291 5.31 -24.66 3.92
N SER A 292 6.52 -25.14 4.16
CA SER A 292 6.70 -26.47 4.72
C SER A 292 5.95 -26.50 6.05
N ARG A 293 4.87 -27.30 6.13
CA ARG A 293 4.29 -27.67 7.42
C ARG A 293 5.41 -28.32 8.20
N VAL A 294 5.91 -27.65 9.24
CA VAL A 294 6.82 -28.26 10.22
C VAL A 294 6.01 -29.29 11.00
N ARG A 295 5.88 -30.47 10.40
CA ARG A 295 5.41 -31.69 11.04
C ARG A 295 6.40 -31.97 12.16
N ARG A 296 5.99 -31.76 13.41
CA ARG A 296 6.82 -32.05 14.60
C ARG A 296 7.24 -33.52 14.55
N HIS A 297 8.46 -33.79 14.07
CA HIS A 297 9.08 -35.10 14.21
C HIS A 297 9.47 -35.28 15.68
N ARG A 298 8.59 -35.93 16.42
CA ARG A 298 8.87 -36.45 17.75
C ARG A 298 9.76 -37.68 17.56
N HIS A 299 11.03 -37.60 17.95
CA HIS A 299 11.90 -38.77 18.08
C HIS A 299 11.36 -39.69 19.19
N PRO A 300 11.24 -41.00 18.95
CA PRO A 300 11.40 -42.03 19.97
C PRO A 300 12.85 -42.54 19.91
N HIS A 301 13.41 -42.89 21.07
CA HIS A 301 14.72 -43.54 21.11
C HIS A 301 14.66 -44.96 20.55
N ARG A 302 15.75 -45.35 19.89
CA ARG A 302 16.01 -46.70 19.39
C ARG A 302 16.83 -47.47 20.43
N THR A 303 16.37 -48.67 20.78
CA THR A 303 17.18 -49.71 21.43
C THR A 303 16.97 -50.99 20.63
N ASP A 304 18.03 -51.51 20.03
CA ASP A 304 17.99 -52.72 19.22
C ASP A 304 18.04 -53.98 20.11
N SER A 305 17.21 -54.97 19.82
CA SER A 305 17.48 -56.39 20.13
C SER A 305 16.70 -57.29 19.17
N MET A 306 17.40 -58.16 18.45
CA MET A 306 16.85 -59.13 17.49
C MET A 306 16.40 -60.43 18.18
N LEU A 307 15.71 -61.28 17.40
CA LEU A 307 15.13 -62.62 17.66
C LEU A 307 13.62 -62.54 17.91
N SER A 308 12.73 -63.36 17.35
CA SER A 308 12.71 -64.30 16.22
C SER A 308 11.35 -65.02 16.36
N ASP A 309 10.77 -65.42 15.23
CA ASP A 309 9.84 -66.55 15.08
C ASP A 309 8.38 -66.48 15.60
N GLU A 310 7.49 -66.50 14.60
CA GLU A 310 6.30 -67.37 14.45
C GLU A 310 4.94 -67.10 15.14
N VAL A 311 3.94 -67.70 14.47
CA VAL A 311 2.53 -67.94 14.83
C VAL A 311 1.61 -66.72 14.88
N GLY A 312 0.84 -66.53 13.80
CA GLY A 312 -0.40 -65.77 13.85
C GLY A 312 -1.62 -66.68 14.10
N TRP A 313 -2.72 -66.08 14.55
CA TRP A 313 -4.09 -66.58 14.32
C TRP A 313 -5.05 -65.39 14.29
N ASP A 314 -5.87 -65.31 13.24
CA ASP A 314 -7.11 -64.55 13.28
C ASP A 314 -8.09 -65.24 14.24
N GLN A 315 -8.76 -64.49 15.12
CA GLN A 315 -10.23 -64.39 15.06
C GLN A 315 -10.82 -63.45 16.13
N THR A 316 -11.81 -62.70 15.65
CA THR A 316 -12.87 -62.03 16.40
C THR A 316 -13.36 -62.75 17.66
N SER A 317 -13.47 -62.03 18.78
CA SER A 317 -14.75 -61.96 19.51
C SER A 317 -14.90 -60.75 20.43
N THR A 318 -16.13 -60.28 20.38
CA THR A 318 -16.83 -59.21 21.08
C THR A 318 -16.85 -59.31 22.61
N ALA A 319 -17.24 -58.17 23.21
CA ALA A 319 -17.99 -58.00 24.46
C ALA A 319 -17.24 -57.49 25.70
N ALA A 320 -17.87 -56.52 26.35
CA ALA A 320 -17.42 -55.90 27.59
C ALA A 320 -17.83 -56.75 28.80
N HIS A 321 -17.15 -56.59 29.94
CA HIS A 321 -17.76 -55.83 31.05
C HIS A 321 -16.77 -55.45 32.16
N THR A 322 -17.19 -54.43 32.88
CA THR A 322 -16.57 -53.81 34.07
C THR A 322 -16.70 -54.65 35.34
N THR A 323 -15.71 -54.60 36.25
CA THR A 323 -15.81 -54.02 37.62
C THR A 323 -14.85 -54.64 38.66
N SER A 324 -14.30 -53.79 39.55
CA SER A 324 -13.80 -54.11 40.91
C SER A 324 -12.55 -55.04 40.99
N SER A 325 -11.74 -55.10 42.05
CA SER A 325 -11.59 -54.38 43.35
C SER A 325 -10.08 -54.41 43.72
N SER A 326 -9.45 -53.33 44.21
CA SER A 326 -9.26 -52.95 45.63
C SER A 326 -8.31 -53.83 46.46
N LEU A 327 -7.40 -53.16 47.21
CA LEU A 327 -6.58 -53.67 48.34
C LEU A 327 -5.40 -54.60 47.92
N GLU A 328 -4.20 -54.63 48.53
CA GLU A 328 -3.73 -54.29 49.90
C GLU A 328 -2.32 -53.62 49.88
N ARG A 329 -2.04 -52.56 50.66
CA ARG A 329 -1.44 -52.44 52.04
C ARG A 329 0.11 -52.28 52.10
N PHE A 330 0.54 -51.77 53.26
CA PHE A 330 1.91 -51.55 53.78
C PHE A 330 2.70 -50.36 53.17
N SER A 331 3.13 -49.30 53.88
CA SER A 331 3.43 -49.00 55.31
C SER A 331 4.89 -49.21 55.77
N ALA A 332 5.72 -48.18 55.61
CA ALA A 332 6.85 -47.71 56.47
C ALA A 332 7.32 -46.36 55.86
N ALA A 333 7.61 -45.24 56.57
CA ALA A 333 8.44 -45.00 57.76
C ALA A 333 9.93 -45.33 57.50
N GLU A 334 10.96 -44.51 57.81
CA GLU A 334 11.05 -43.21 58.52
C GLU A 334 12.48 -42.60 58.31
N HIS A 335 12.70 -41.30 58.63
CA HIS A 335 14.02 -40.63 58.85
C HIS A 335 15.07 -40.61 57.69
N ALA A 336 16.09 -39.73 57.62
CA ALA A 336 16.58 -38.53 58.36
C ALA A 336 17.30 -37.60 57.31
N GLU A 337 17.43 -36.27 57.45
CA GLU A 337 18.52 -35.54 58.16
C GLU A 337 19.95 -36.11 57.90
N ASP A 338 21.02 -35.37 57.56
CA ASP A 338 21.28 -33.91 57.46
C ASP A 338 22.57 -33.63 56.62
N GLU A 339 22.96 -32.35 56.49
CA GLU A 339 24.29 -31.78 56.22
C GLU A 339 24.94 -31.74 54.80
N THR A 340 25.66 -30.62 54.60
CA THR A 340 26.55 -30.24 53.49
C THR A 340 28.01 -30.27 54.01
N PRO A 341 29.07 -29.63 53.42
CA PRO A 341 29.38 -29.18 52.05
C PRO A 341 30.77 -29.71 51.58
N LEU A 342 31.33 -29.14 50.48
CA LEU A 342 32.77 -28.99 50.07
C LEU A 342 32.85 -29.04 48.52
N GLN A 343 33.13 -27.98 47.75
CA GLN A 343 34.30 -27.08 47.68
C GLN A 343 35.58 -27.74 47.12
N SER A 344 35.94 -27.37 45.88
CA SER A 344 37.24 -26.78 45.47
C SER A 344 37.74 -27.22 44.08
N ASN A 345 38.41 -26.30 43.37
CA ASN A 345 39.37 -26.52 42.27
C ASN A 345 38.80 -27.21 40.98
N ASN A 346 39.29 -27.05 39.75
CA ASN A 346 40.36 -26.24 39.11
C ASN A 346 40.09 -26.27 37.56
N MET A 347 40.80 -25.64 36.60
CA MET A 347 42.05 -24.87 36.54
C MET A 347 42.16 -24.11 35.18
N TYR A 348 43.13 -23.18 35.05
CA TYR A 348 43.75 -22.65 33.81
C TYR A 348 42.91 -21.80 32.79
N VAL A 349 43.37 -20.77 32.08
CA VAL A 349 44.56 -19.84 31.99
C VAL A 349 44.85 -19.55 30.50
N PHE A 350 45.57 -18.44 30.21
CA PHE A 350 46.05 -17.92 28.92
C PHE A 350 45.04 -17.16 28.02
N ASN A 351 45.25 -15.95 27.47
CA ASN A 351 46.04 -14.71 27.70
C ASN A 351 46.25 -14.03 26.32
N LYS A 352 45.49 -12.96 26.05
CA LYS A 352 45.91 -11.69 25.43
C LYS A 352 46.92 -11.70 24.25
N ARG A 353 46.48 -11.30 23.04
CA ARG A 353 47.10 -10.14 22.32
C ARG A 353 46.31 -9.61 21.12
N SER A 354 46.63 -8.35 20.79
CA SER A 354 46.10 -7.48 19.74
C SER A 354 46.86 -7.55 18.40
N LYS A 355 46.19 -7.17 17.30
CA LYS A 355 46.69 -6.48 16.08
C LYS A 355 45.45 -5.94 15.35
N THR A 356 45.24 -4.62 15.16
CA THR A 356 45.83 -3.70 14.15
C THR A 356 45.79 -4.23 12.72
N TYR A 357 44.99 -3.56 11.87
CA TYR A 357 45.00 -3.70 10.41
C TYR A 357 45.89 -2.62 9.76
N PRO A 358 46.46 -2.88 8.57
CA PRO A 358 47.07 -1.86 7.71
C PRO A 358 46.03 -0.95 7.05
#